data_AF-A0A161XAI1-F1
#
_entry.id   AF-A0A161XAI1-F1
#
_cell.length_a   1.000
_cell.length_b   1.000
_cell.length_c   1.000
_cell.angle_alpha   90.00
_cell.angle_beta   90.00
_cell.angle_gamma   90.00
#
_symmetry.space_group_name_H-M   'P 1'
#
loop_
_entity.id
_entity.type
_entity.pdbx_description
1 polymer ?
#
loop_
_entity_poly.entity_id
_entity_poly.type
_entity_poly.pdbx_seq_one_letter_code
_entity_poly.pdbx_strand_id
1 'polypeptide(L)'
;MTCPANSHLKLTPELVAEINRYLLVRTEMRKADLCLLFGSHRSAVARVQVTVRLWRDGLVGRVLVTGGEYTALGQLEAHEMCEALVAGGVPGRHVILETCADQYGRKCEVLS
;
A
#
# COMPACT_ATOMS: atom_id res chain seq x y z
N MET A 1 -32.07 -4.61 28.69
CA MET A 1 -31.15 -3.60 28.13
C MET A 1 -31.08 -3.81 26.63
N THR A 2 -31.84 -3.06 25.85
CA THR A 2 -31.82 -3.13 24.39
C THR A 2 -30.79 -2.14 23.87
N CYS A 3 -29.74 -2.63 23.21
CA CYS A 3 -28.83 -1.76 22.45
C CYS A 3 -29.67 -0.95 21.45
N PRO A 4 -29.54 0.39 21.41
CA PRO A 4 -30.28 1.18 20.44
C PRO A 4 -29.84 0.73 19.05
N ALA A 5 -30.83 0.49 18.19
CA ALA A 5 -30.61 0.06 16.81
C ALA A 5 -29.59 1.00 16.15
N ASN A 6 -28.53 0.41 15.58
CA ASN A 6 -27.48 1.10 14.85
C ASN A 6 -28.08 2.21 14.01
N SER A 7 -27.79 3.47 14.37
CA SER A 7 -28.04 4.59 13.48
C SER A 7 -27.29 4.27 12.18
N HIS A 8 -28.04 3.98 11.11
CA HIS A 8 -27.50 3.90 9.77
C HIS A 8 -26.93 5.28 9.43
N LEU A 9 -25.69 5.53 9.84
CA LEU A 9 -24.88 6.62 9.34
C LEU A 9 -24.74 6.35 7.84
N LYS A 10 -25.63 6.97 7.05
CA LYS A 10 -25.46 7.01 5.61
C LYS A 10 -24.13 7.72 5.37
N LEU A 11 -23.23 7.06 4.68
CA LEU A 11 -21.99 7.65 4.21
C LEU A 11 -22.34 8.75 3.19
N THR A 12 -22.56 9.97 3.69
CA THR A 12 -22.67 11.13 2.81
C THR A 12 -21.28 11.52 2.31
N PRO A 13 -21.17 12.18 1.14
CA PRO A 13 -19.88 12.67 0.65
C PRO A 13 -19.15 13.55 1.67
N GLU A 14 -19.88 14.35 2.44
CA GLU A 14 -19.34 15.24 3.47
C GLU A 14 -18.74 14.45 4.63
N LEU A 15 -19.47 13.43 5.12
CA LEU A 15 -18.99 12.53 6.17
C LEU A 15 -17.77 11.73 5.72
N VAL A 16 -17.76 11.24 4.48
CA VAL A 16 -16.58 10.55 3.91
C VAL A 16 -15.38 11.50 3.82
N ALA A 17 -15.59 12.75 3.42
CA ALA A 17 -14.53 13.75 3.37
C ALA A 17 -13.99 14.09 4.77
N GLU A 18 -14.85 14.11 5.78
CA GLU A 18 -14.45 14.29 7.18
C GLU A 18 -13.64 13.10 7.72
N ILE A 19 -14.14 11.88 7.51
CA ILE A 19 -13.42 10.64 7.88
C ILE A 19 -12.04 10.61 7.19
N ASN A 20 -11.98 10.91 5.89
CA ASN A 20 -10.71 10.95 5.16
C ASN A 20 -9.75 12.01 5.70
N ARG A 21 -10.23 13.20 6.08
CA ARG A 21 -9.39 14.23 6.71
C ARG A 21 -8.85 13.78 8.07
N TYR A 22 -9.64 13.04 8.83
CA TYR A 22 -9.22 12.50 10.13
C TYR A 22 -8.20 11.36 9.99
N LEU A 23 -8.45 10.41 9.08
CA LEU A 23 -7.61 9.23 8.89
C LEU A 23 -6.33 9.53 8.09
N LEU A 24 -6.39 10.42 7.10
CA LEU A 24 -5.27 10.76 6.24
C LEU A 24 -4.61 12.04 6.73
N VAL A 25 -3.63 11.87 7.62
CA VAL A 25 -2.78 12.98 8.05
C VAL A 25 -2.03 13.52 6.83
N ARG A 26 -2.29 14.77 6.48
CA ARG A 26 -1.54 15.46 5.43
C ARG A 26 -0.23 15.95 6.03
N THR A 27 0.86 15.35 5.58
CA THR A 27 2.22 15.79 5.91
C THR A 27 2.89 16.32 4.66
N GLU A 28 3.80 17.27 4.83
CA GLU A 28 4.66 17.70 3.72
C GLU A 28 5.51 16.52 3.25
N MET A 29 5.55 16.29 1.94
CA MET A 29 6.42 15.24 1.40
C MET A 29 7.89 15.62 1.59
N ARG A 30 8.67 14.70 2.15
CA ARG A 30 10.11 14.83 2.35
C ARG A 30 10.80 13.66 1.69
N LYS A 31 12.09 13.85 1.36
CA LYS A 31 12.92 12.74 0.91
C LYS A 31 12.97 11.66 1.98
N ALA A 32 12.85 10.41 1.56
CA ALA A 32 12.93 9.24 2.40
C ALA A 32 13.86 8.20 1.77
N ASP A 33 14.58 7.46 2.61
CA ASP A 33 15.46 6.40 2.13
C ASP A 33 14.68 5.14 1.69
N LEU A 34 13.43 4.99 2.16
CA LEU A 34 12.58 3.83 1.92
C LEU A 34 11.09 4.23 1.80
N CYS A 35 10.44 3.72 0.75
CA CYS A 35 8.99 3.77 0.56
C CYS A 35 8.38 2.42 0.96
N LEU A 36 7.36 2.43 1.83
CA LEU A 36 6.60 1.24 2.19
C LEU A 36 5.34 1.15 1.33
N LEU A 37 5.23 0.10 0.53
CA LEU A 37 4.12 -0.15 -0.36
C LEU A 37 3.35 -1.38 0.08
N PHE A 38 2.22 -1.15 0.75
CA PHE A 38 1.34 -2.23 1.18
C PHE A 38 0.48 -2.73 0.01
N GLY A 39 0.28 -4.04 -0.07
CA GLY A 39 -0.72 -4.67 -0.91
C GLY A 39 -2.14 -4.20 -0.55
N SER A 40 -2.99 -4.07 -1.56
CA SER A 40 -4.44 -3.93 -1.45
C SER A 40 -5.10 -4.14 -2.82
N HIS A 41 -5.98 -5.15 -2.92
CA HIS A 41 -6.71 -5.53 -4.13
C HIS A 41 -7.38 -4.36 -4.88
N ARG A 42 -7.88 -3.35 -4.17
CA ARG A 42 -8.59 -2.21 -4.78
C ARG A 42 -7.69 -1.02 -5.11
N SER A 43 -6.47 -0.98 -4.59
CA SER A 43 -5.61 0.20 -4.68
C SER A 43 -4.18 -0.06 -5.16
N ALA A 44 -3.82 -1.32 -5.46
CA ALA A 44 -2.51 -1.71 -5.97
C ALA A 44 -2.04 -0.83 -7.14
N VAL A 45 -2.86 -0.66 -8.18
CA VAL A 45 -2.51 0.17 -9.35
C VAL A 45 -2.22 1.62 -8.98
N ALA A 46 -3.12 2.25 -8.20
CA ALA A 46 -2.94 3.64 -7.79
C ALA A 46 -1.70 3.82 -6.90
N ARG A 47 -1.43 2.86 -6.02
CA ARG A 47 -0.26 2.83 -5.15
C ARG A 47 1.04 2.69 -5.96
N VAL A 48 1.09 1.79 -6.94
CA VAL A 48 2.25 1.67 -7.85
C VAL A 48 2.48 2.98 -8.60
N GLN A 49 1.44 3.59 -9.16
CA GLN A 49 1.56 4.85 -9.90
C GLN A 49 2.14 5.98 -9.04
N VAL A 50 1.65 6.13 -7.80
CA VAL A 50 2.18 7.12 -6.86
C VAL A 50 3.64 6.82 -6.52
N THR A 51 3.98 5.56 -6.24
CA THR A 51 5.37 5.16 -5.92
C THR A 51 6.33 5.42 -7.06
N VAL A 52 5.94 5.09 -8.30
CA VAL A 52 6.74 5.41 -9.50
C VAL A 52 6.97 6.91 -9.63
N ARG A 53 5.95 7.73 -9.33
CA ARG A 53 6.11 9.18 -9.32
C ARG A 53 7.10 9.63 -8.23
N LEU A 54 6.96 9.13 -7.00
CA LEU A 54 7.87 9.47 -5.90
C LEU A 54 9.33 9.09 -6.23
N TRP A 55 9.53 7.96 -6.91
CA TRP A 55 10.84 7.53 -7.40
C TRP A 55 11.41 8.52 -8.42
N ARG A 56 10.63 8.87 -9.44
CA ARG A 56 11.03 9.81 -10.50
C ARG A 56 11.33 11.21 -9.95
N ASP A 57 10.57 11.65 -8.96
CA ASP A 57 10.77 12.93 -8.28
C ASP A 57 12.00 12.91 -7.34
N GLY A 58 12.71 11.78 -7.22
CA GLY A 58 13.88 11.63 -6.37
C GLY A 58 13.57 11.73 -4.87
N LEU A 59 12.32 11.45 -4.50
CA LEU A 59 11.84 11.50 -3.13
C LEU A 59 12.06 10.21 -2.36
N VAL A 60 12.27 9.08 -3.06
CA VAL A 60 12.50 7.77 -2.43
C VAL A 60 13.69 7.05 -3.06
N GLY A 61 14.55 6.46 -2.24
CA GLY A 61 15.75 5.74 -2.68
C GLY A 61 15.59 4.23 -2.83
N ARG A 62 14.61 3.63 -2.14
CA ARG A 62 14.24 2.21 -2.21
C ARG A 62 12.73 2.04 -1.99
N VAL A 63 12.18 0.91 -2.43
CA VAL A 63 10.77 0.56 -2.25
C VAL A 63 10.68 -0.83 -1.61
N LEU A 64 9.99 -0.97 -0.49
CA LEU A 64 9.61 -2.26 0.09
C LEU A 64 8.15 -2.52 -0.26
N VAL A 65 7.89 -3.55 -1.04
CA VAL A 65 6.55 -4.05 -1.34
C VAL A 65 6.24 -5.17 -0.38
N THR A 66 5.16 -5.03 0.39
CA THR A 66 4.73 -6.02 1.38
C THR A 66 3.28 -6.42 1.13
N GLY A 67 3.04 -7.72 1.11
CA GLY A 67 1.71 -8.30 0.93
C GLY A 67 1.80 -9.82 0.76
N GLY A 68 0.94 -10.55 1.47
CA GLY A 68 0.88 -12.01 1.39
C GLY A 68 0.10 -12.54 0.19
N GLU A 69 0.01 -13.88 0.11
CA GLU A 69 -0.77 -14.59 -0.91
C GLU A 69 -2.25 -14.23 -0.82
N TYR A 70 -2.85 -13.79 -1.94
CA TYR A 70 -4.29 -13.92 -2.12
C TYR A 70 -4.73 -13.95 -3.59
N THR A 71 -4.82 -15.15 -4.18
CA THR A 71 -5.77 -15.50 -5.25
C THR A 71 -6.04 -17.02 -5.19
N ALA A 72 -7.20 -17.48 -5.68
CA ALA A 72 -7.48 -18.91 -5.93
C ALA A 72 -6.53 -19.54 -6.98
N LEU A 73 -5.62 -18.74 -7.55
CA LEU A 73 -4.65 -19.05 -8.60
C LEU A 73 -3.20 -18.99 -8.09
N GLY A 74 -2.96 -18.71 -6.80
CA GLY A 74 -1.62 -18.79 -6.19
C GLY A 74 -0.67 -17.65 -6.56
N GLN A 75 -1.13 -16.54 -7.15
CA GLN A 75 -0.29 -15.38 -7.42
C GLN A 75 -0.27 -14.38 -6.24
N LEU A 76 0.94 -13.97 -5.87
CA LEU A 76 1.27 -13.03 -4.80
C LEU A 76 1.09 -11.59 -5.29
N GLU A 77 0.15 -10.83 -4.72
CA GLU A 77 -0.09 -9.42 -5.06
C GLU A 77 1.20 -8.57 -5.06
N ALA A 78 2.09 -8.85 -4.10
CA ALA A 78 3.35 -8.15 -3.99
C ALA A 78 4.27 -8.38 -5.21
N HIS A 79 4.20 -9.55 -5.86
CA HIS A 79 4.93 -9.82 -7.11
C HIS A 79 4.42 -8.96 -8.26
N GLU A 80 3.09 -8.91 -8.46
CA GLU A 80 2.50 -8.09 -9.53
C GLU A 80 2.83 -6.60 -9.36
N MET A 81 2.78 -6.12 -8.12
CA MET A 81 3.17 -4.75 -7.80
C MET A 81 4.66 -4.50 -8.03
N CYS A 82 5.53 -5.46 -7.71
CA CYS A 82 6.96 -5.41 -7.99
C CYS A 82 7.23 -5.32 -9.49
N GLU A 83 6.61 -6.19 -10.30
CA GLU A 83 6.74 -6.17 -11.75
C GLU A 83 6.26 -4.83 -12.34
N ALA A 84 5.13 -4.31 -11.84
CA ALA A 84 4.60 -3.02 -12.27
C ALA A 84 5.51 -1.84 -11.90
N LEU A 85 6.19 -1.88 -10.74
CA LEU A 85 7.20 -0.88 -10.36
C LEU A 85 8.42 -0.93 -11.29
N VAL A 86 8.88 -2.15 -11.62
CA VAL A 86 10.01 -2.34 -12.55
C VAL A 86 9.65 -1.85 -13.95
N ALA A 87 8.48 -2.20 -14.46
CA ALA A 87 7.96 -1.68 -15.72
C ALA A 87 7.79 -0.14 -15.69
N GLY A 88 7.50 0.43 -14.52
CA GLY A 88 7.43 1.87 -14.29
C GLY A 88 8.78 2.61 -14.25
N GLY A 89 9.91 1.88 -14.28
CA GLY A 89 11.27 2.42 -14.30
C GLY A 89 12.00 2.41 -12.95
N VAL A 90 11.47 1.75 -11.93
CA VAL A 90 12.19 1.50 -10.67
C VAL A 90 13.10 0.28 -10.88
N PRO A 91 14.44 0.40 -10.79
CA PRO A 91 15.30 -0.76 -11.01
C PRO A 91 15.04 -1.83 -9.94
N GLY A 92 14.88 -3.10 -10.34
CA GLY A 92 14.52 -4.19 -9.43
C GLY A 92 15.43 -4.31 -8.19
N ARG A 93 16.73 -4.00 -8.31
CA ARG A 93 17.67 -3.95 -7.17
C ARG A 93 17.33 -2.95 -6.05
N HIS A 94 16.43 -1.99 -6.31
CA HIS A 94 15.94 -1.04 -5.32
C HIS A 94 14.54 -1.41 -4.79
N VAL A 95 13.96 -2.50 -5.31
CA VAL A 95 12.69 -3.03 -4.84
C VAL A 95 12.98 -4.23 -3.95
N ILE A 96 12.51 -4.16 -2.71
CA ILE A 96 12.57 -5.23 -1.73
C ILE A 96 11.18 -5.85 -1.73
N LEU A 97 11.10 -7.16 -1.91
CA LEU A 97 9.84 -7.88 -1.95
C LEU A 97 9.67 -8.70 -0.68
N GLU A 98 8.56 -8.48 0.02
CA GLU A 98 8.17 -9.21 1.22
C GLU A 98 6.82 -9.88 0.94
N THR A 99 6.83 -11.22 0.85
CA THR A 99 5.71 -12.04 0.36
C THR A 99 5.00 -12.83 1.45
N CYS A 100 5.40 -12.69 2.71
CA CYS A 100 4.97 -13.54 3.80
C CYS A 100 4.12 -12.79 4.84
N ALA A 101 3.81 -11.51 4.60
CA ALA A 101 2.86 -10.72 5.39
C ALA A 101 1.46 -11.34 5.33
N ASP A 102 1.08 -12.04 6.39
CA ASP A 102 -0.31 -12.39 6.65
C ASP A 102 -1.05 -11.25 7.38
N GLN A 103 -2.36 -11.41 7.52
CA GLN A 103 -3.31 -10.43 8.08
C GLN A 103 -2.99 -10.00 9.53
N TYR A 104 -1.97 -10.60 10.16
CA TYR A 104 -1.60 -10.46 11.58
C TYR A 104 -0.18 -9.94 11.81
N GLY A 105 0.53 -9.47 10.78
CA GLY A 105 1.80 -8.75 10.95
C GLY A 105 2.93 -9.63 11.50
N ARG A 106 2.99 -10.91 11.10
CA ARG A 106 4.17 -11.73 11.39
C ARG A 106 5.41 -11.19 10.67
N LYS A 107 6.55 -11.22 11.37
CA LYS A 107 7.86 -10.86 10.83
C LYS A 107 8.30 -11.90 9.81
N CYS A 108 8.70 -11.45 8.63
CA CYS A 108 9.27 -12.35 7.62
C CYS A 108 10.61 -11.84 7.11
N GLU A 109 11.53 -12.78 6.93
CA GLU A 109 12.90 -12.56 6.52
C GLU A 109 12.95 -12.04 5.09
N VAL A 110 13.72 -10.97 4.89
CA VAL A 110 13.96 -10.36 3.59
C VAL A 110 14.86 -11.28 2.80
N LEU A 111 14.36 -11.83 1.69
CA LEU A 111 15.22 -12.52 0.72
C LEU A 111 16.07 -11.45 0.01
N SER A 112 17.35 -11.45 0.33
CA SER A 112 18.40 -10.57 -0.21
C SER A 112 18.92 -11.05 -1.56
#